data_AF-A0A1Z5R6R2-F1
#
_entry.id   AF-A0A1Z5R6R2-F1
#
_cell.length_a   1.000
_cell.length_b   1.000
_cell.length_c   1.000
_cell.angle_alpha   90.00
_cell.angle_beta   90.00
_cell.angle_gamma   90.00
#
_symmetry.space_group_name_H-M   'P 1'
#
loop_
_entity.id
_entity.type
_entity.pdbx_description
1 polymer ?
#
loop_
_entity_poly.entity_id
_entity_poly.type
_entity_poly.pdbx_seq_one_letter_code
_entity_poly.pdbx_strand_id
1 'polypeptide(L)'
;MLRVKTCIDIALRCVDTDRNKRPYIKDIVNELEELEAKIQKMTLSSDHSKAVILDQQQSSDSNVLAVDPSLELRFLFELRKDISCCLQLTNKTDDYIAFNIKTNRTKYYAEPNIGIMPPCSKRYISVTLRAQETAPPNMQCHDVLLVQSVNVSEGLTSDNVTEDFFKQVMVDKVLDAVKLPIVYITRDHLSC
;
A
#
# COMPACT_ATOMS: atom_id res chain seq x y z
N MET A 1 -21.34 1.83 -8.40
CA MET A 1 -21.39 0.81 -9.48
C MET A 1 -20.96 1.31 -10.87
N LEU A 2 -20.78 2.62 -11.10
CA LEU A 2 -20.51 3.15 -12.45
C LEU A 2 -19.17 2.70 -13.05
N ARG A 3 -18.13 2.54 -12.23
CA ARG A 3 -16.81 2.00 -12.66
C ARG A 3 -16.94 0.62 -13.30
N VAL A 4 -17.52 -0.32 -12.57
CA VAL A 4 -17.67 -1.71 -13.01
C VAL A 4 -18.49 -1.81 -14.30
N LYS A 5 -19.60 -1.06 -14.39
CA LYS A 5 -20.43 -1.04 -15.60
C LYS A 5 -19.64 -0.60 -16.84
N THR A 6 -18.89 0.50 -16.70
CA THR A 6 -18.11 1.05 -17.82
C THR A 6 -16.99 0.10 -18.25
N CYS A 7 -16.29 -0.53 -17.29
CA CYS A 7 -15.25 -1.51 -17.63
C CYS A 7 -15.82 -2.74 -18.35
N ILE A 8 -17.02 -3.20 -17.98
CA ILE A 8 -17.71 -4.29 -18.68
C ILE A 8 -18.07 -3.87 -20.11
N ASP A 9 -18.61 -2.67 -20.31
CA ASP A 9 -18.99 -2.16 -21.62
C ASP A 9 -17.76 -1.97 -22.55
N ILE A 10 -16.63 -1.52 -22.01
CA ILE A 10 -15.33 -1.46 -22.72
C ILE A 10 -14.88 -2.87 -23.11
N ALA A 11 -14.89 -3.81 -22.16
CA ALA A 11 -14.44 -5.18 -22.41
C ALA A 11 -15.24 -5.85 -23.53
N LEU A 12 -16.56 -5.66 -23.56
CA LEU A 12 -17.43 -6.17 -24.62
C LEU A 12 -17.05 -5.62 -26.00
N ARG A 13 -16.77 -4.32 -26.11
CA ARG A 13 -16.33 -3.71 -27.38
C ARG A 13 -14.95 -4.17 -27.82
N CYS A 14 -14.04 -4.41 -26.88
CA CYS A 14 -12.69 -4.91 -27.19
C CYS A 14 -12.69 -6.32 -27.81
N VAL A 15 -13.72 -7.12 -27.52
CA VAL A 15 -13.86 -8.48 -28.04
C VAL A 15 -14.89 -8.62 -29.16
N ASP A 16 -15.36 -7.49 -29.73
CA ASP A 16 -16.33 -7.52 -30.83
C ASP A 16 -15.81 -8.39 -31.99
N THR A 17 -16.70 -9.19 -32.55
CA THR A 17 -16.44 -10.03 -33.73
C THR A 17 -15.92 -9.22 -34.92
N ASP A 18 -16.40 -7.99 -35.10
CA ASP A 18 -15.91 -7.06 -36.12
C ASP A 18 -14.73 -6.24 -35.57
N ARG A 19 -13.55 -6.43 -36.17
CA ARG A 19 -12.32 -5.74 -35.74
C ARG A 19 -12.39 -4.23 -35.89
N ASN A 20 -13.20 -3.71 -36.83
CA ASN A 20 -13.31 -2.27 -37.04
C ASN A 20 -14.19 -1.57 -36.00
N LYS A 21 -14.98 -2.33 -35.24
CA LYS A 21 -15.78 -1.81 -34.12
C LYS A 21 -15.04 -1.78 -32.80
N ARG A 22 -13.87 -2.43 -32.73
CA ARG A 22 -13.05 -2.44 -31.53
C ARG A 22 -12.43 -1.06 -31.32
N PRO A 23 -12.46 -0.52 -30.10
CA PRO A 23 -11.87 0.78 -29.82
C PRO A 23 -10.34 0.70 -29.90
N TYR A 24 -9.70 1.83 -30.22
CA TYR A 24 -8.26 1.95 -30.03
C TYR A 24 -7.96 2.16 -28.55
N ILE A 25 -6.73 1.82 -28.15
CA ILE A 25 -6.29 1.99 -26.76
C ILE A 25 -6.47 3.42 -26.25
N LYS A 26 -6.23 4.42 -27.10
CA LYS A 26 -6.43 5.85 -26.77
C LYS A 26 -7.90 6.17 -26.46
N ASP A 27 -8.84 5.52 -27.14
CA ASP A 27 -10.26 5.76 -26.94
C ASP A 27 -10.70 5.17 -25.59
N ILE A 28 -10.16 3.99 -25.24
CA ILE A 28 -10.37 3.34 -23.95
C ILE A 28 -9.84 4.21 -22.80
N VAL A 29 -8.61 4.72 -22.92
CA VAL A 29 -7.99 5.56 -21.90
C VAL A 29 -8.78 6.84 -21.68
N ASN A 30 -9.14 7.55 -22.77
CA ASN A 30 -9.94 8.76 -22.68
C ASN A 30 -11.30 8.50 -22.01
N GLU A 31 -11.97 7.40 -22.34
CA GLU A 31 -13.27 7.04 -21.75
C GLU A 31 -13.16 6.73 -20.25
N LEU A 32 -12.05 6.13 -19.82
CA LEU A 32 -11.77 5.91 -18.40
C LEU A 32 -11.47 7.22 -17.65
N GLU A 33 -10.69 8.13 -18.24
CA GLU A 33 -10.43 9.46 -17.67
C GLU A 33 -11.71 10.28 -17.52
N GLU A 34 -12.58 10.29 -18.53
CA GLU A 34 -13.88 10.95 -18.48
C GLU A 34 -14.79 10.37 -17.40
N LEU A 35 -14.79 9.04 -17.24
CA LEU A 35 -15.55 8.37 -16.20
C LEU A 35 -15.08 8.77 -14.80
N GLU A 36 -13.77 8.86 -14.58
CA GLU A 36 -13.20 9.29 -13.31
C GLU A 36 -13.58 10.73 -12.99
N ALA A 37 -13.45 11.65 -13.95
CA ALA A 37 -13.86 13.04 -13.79
C ALA A 37 -15.36 13.16 -13.46
N LYS A 38 -16.20 12.33 -14.08
CA LYS A 38 -17.65 12.30 -13.81
C LYS A 38 -17.96 11.82 -12.40
N ILE A 39 -17.27 10.80 -11.91
CA ILE A 39 -17.42 10.29 -10.54
C ILE A 39 -17.00 11.36 -9.53
N GLN A 40 -15.87 12.03 -9.78
CA GLN A 40 -15.36 13.11 -8.94
C GLN A 40 -16.34 14.30 -8.87
N LYS A 41 -16.98 14.64 -9.99
CA LYS A 41 -17.99 15.70 -10.06
C LYS A 41 -19.28 15.32 -9.33
N MET A 42 -19.69 14.05 -9.36
CA MET A 42 -20.86 13.57 -8.61
C MET A 42 -20.65 13.66 -7.09
N THR A 43 -19.44 13.36 -6.59
CA THR A 43 -19.10 13.49 -5.16
C THR A 43 -19.12 14.93 -4.63
N LEU A 44 -19.02 15.94 -5.50
CA LEU A 44 -18.97 17.35 -5.12
C LEU A 44 -20.33 18.08 -5.18
N SER A 45 -21.40 17.38 -5.57
CA SER A 45 -22.72 18.01 -5.84
C SER A 45 -23.81 17.76 -4.80
N SER A 46 -23.51 17.05 -3.70
CA SER A 46 -24.44 16.80 -2.59
C SER A 46 -23.91 17.45 -1.32
N ASP A 47 -24.34 18.67 -1.03
CA ASP A 47 -23.81 19.47 0.09
C ASP A 47 -24.62 19.31 1.40
N HIS A 48 -23.96 19.62 2.52
CA HIS A 48 -24.42 19.76 3.92
C HIS A 48 -24.40 18.53 4.85
N SER A 49 -23.21 18.16 5.31
CA SER A 49 -22.87 18.24 6.76
C SER A 49 -21.37 18.10 6.96
N LYS A 50 -20.77 19.13 7.58
CA LYS A 50 -19.43 19.04 8.16
C LYS A 50 -19.44 17.97 9.25
N ALA A 51 -18.71 16.89 9.01
CA ALA A 51 -18.04 16.17 10.08
C ALA A 51 -16.65 15.81 9.55
N VAL A 52 -15.64 16.43 10.14
CA VAL A 52 -14.26 16.00 10.10
C VAL A 52 -14.25 14.56 10.60
N ILE A 53 -14.18 13.60 9.68
CA ILE A 53 -13.63 12.28 9.96
C ILE A 53 -12.40 12.20 9.09
N LEU A 54 -11.25 12.33 9.75
CA LEU A 54 -9.96 11.85 9.27
C LEU A 54 -10.10 10.35 9.01
N ASP A 55 -10.60 10.01 7.84
CA ASP A 55 -10.27 8.74 7.21
C ASP A 55 -9.81 9.09 5.80
N GLN A 56 -8.57 9.58 5.72
CA GLN A 56 -7.78 9.48 4.50
C GLN A 56 -7.51 7.98 4.26
N GLN A 57 -8.54 7.27 3.79
CA GLN A 57 -8.36 6.22 2.80
C GLN A 57 -8.09 6.91 1.47
N GLN A 58 -6.94 7.56 1.36
CA GLN A 58 -6.41 7.93 0.08
C GLN A 58 -5.71 6.69 -0.47
N SER A 59 -6.52 5.76 -0.98
CA SER A 59 -6.08 4.87 -2.06
C SER A 59 -5.96 5.76 -3.31
N SER A 60 -4.99 6.67 -3.31
CA SER A 60 -4.52 7.29 -4.54
C SER A 60 -3.82 6.19 -5.32
N ASP A 61 -4.39 5.79 -6.46
CA ASP A 61 -3.75 4.91 -7.44
C ASP A 61 -2.44 5.48 -8.04
N SER A 62 -1.86 6.50 -7.41
CA SER A 62 -0.48 6.96 -7.59
C SER A 62 0.43 6.29 -6.56
N ASN A 63 0.44 4.95 -6.51
CA ASN A 63 1.33 4.21 -5.61
C ASN A 63 2.76 4.21 -6.17
N VAL A 64 3.45 5.32 -5.90
CA VAL A 64 4.88 5.57 -6.08
C VAL A 64 5.71 4.39 -5.51
N LEU A 65 5.26 3.82 -4.40
CA LEU A 65 5.79 2.60 -3.81
C LEU A 65 4.74 1.47 -3.84
N ALA A 66 5.05 0.34 -4.48
CA ALA A 66 4.27 -0.89 -4.33
C ALA A 66 4.79 -1.73 -3.17
N VAL A 67 3.86 -2.44 -2.53
CA VAL A 67 4.11 -3.35 -1.42
C VAL A 67 3.53 -4.72 -1.76
N ASP A 68 4.32 -5.76 -1.53
CA ASP A 68 3.91 -7.16 -1.69
C ASP A 68 4.31 -7.97 -0.43
N PRO A 69 3.37 -8.64 0.25
CA PRO A 69 1.93 -8.72 -0.05
C PRO A 69 1.21 -7.37 0.09
N SER A 70 0.19 -7.15 -0.73
CA SER A 70 -0.53 -5.85 -0.80
C SER A 70 -1.78 -5.76 0.10
N LEU A 71 -2.32 -6.89 0.54
CA LEU A 71 -3.56 -6.94 1.33
C LEU A 71 -3.30 -6.97 2.83
N GLU A 72 -2.47 -7.91 3.28
CA GLU A 72 -2.18 -8.14 4.70
C GLU A 72 -0.85 -8.90 4.86
N LEU A 73 -0.24 -8.76 6.03
CA LEU A 73 0.97 -9.50 6.42
C LEU A 73 0.59 -10.64 7.35
N ARG A 74 0.89 -11.87 6.96
CA ARG A 74 0.52 -13.07 7.72
C ARG A 74 1.70 -13.61 8.51
N PHE A 75 1.48 -13.85 9.79
CA PHE A 75 2.41 -14.56 10.66
C PHE A 75 1.81 -15.89 11.08
N LEU A 76 2.56 -16.97 10.81
CA LEU A 76 2.23 -18.29 11.35
C LEU A 76 2.55 -18.29 12.85
N PHE A 77 1.53 -18.04 13.67
CA PHE A 77 1.69 -17.84 15.10
C PHE A 77 2.11 -19.14 15.79
N GLU A 78 3.26 -19.08 16.47
CA GLU A 78 3.83 -20.13 17.30
C GLU A 78 4.26 -19.52 18.64
N LEU A 79 3.81 -20.11 19.75
CA LEU A 79 4.19 -19.63 21.08
C LEU A 79 5.69 -19.73 21.30
N ARG A 80 6.25 -18.75 22.03
CA ARG A 80 7.66 -18.71 22.46
C ARG A 80 8.68 -18.81 21.33
N LYS A 81 8.31 -18.42 20.12
CA LYS A 81 9.17 -18.47 18.96
C LYS A 81 9.10 -17.17 18.17
N ASP A 82 10.26 -16.71 17.72
CA ASP A 82 10.35 -15.61 16.78
C ASP A 82 9.87 -16.08 15.40
N ILE A 83 8.98 -15.31 14.80
CA ILE A 83 8.36 -15.64 13.52
C ILE A 83 8.61 -14.47 12.57
N SER A 84 9.32 -14.74 11.48
CA SER A 84 9.61 -13.74 10.45
C SER A 84 8.78 -13.97 9.20
N CYS A 85 8.43 -12.89 8.54
CA CYS A 85 7.90 -12.89 7.18
C CYS A 85 8.64 -11.84 6.34
N CYS A 86 8.47 -11.92 5.03
CA CYS A 86 9.13 -11.02 4.10
C CYS A 86 8.10 -10.06 3.49
N LEU A 87 8.46 -8.78 3.45
CA LEU A 87 7.73 -7.73 2.78
C LEU A 87 8.61 -7.17 1.65
N GLN A 88 8.13 -7.19 0.42
CA GLN A 88 8.82 -6.60 -0.72
C GLN A 88 8.27 -5.20 -0.99
N LEU A 89 9.16 -4.21 -1.02
CA LEU A 89 8.91 -2.87 -1.50
C LEU A 89 9.39 -2.76 -2.95
N THR A 90 8.63 -2.07 -3.80
CA THR A 90 9.00 -1.78 -5.20
C THR A 90 8.85 -0.29 -5.46
N ASN A 91 9.97 0.38 -5.73
CA ASN A 91 9.96 1.76 -6.22
C ASN A 91 9.57 1.75 -7.70
N LYS A 92 8.46 2.39 -8.05
CA LYS A 92 7.97 2.48 -9.45
C LYS A 92 8.35 3.78 -10.15
N THR A 93 9.07 4.67 -9.47
CA THR A 93 9.43 5.98 -10.01
C THR A 93 10.83 5.98 -10.60
N ASP A 94 11.11 7.04 -11.35
CA ASP A 94 12.43 7.37 -11.87
C ASP A 94 13.29 8.14 -10.86
N ASP A 95 12.79 8.34 -9.63
CA ASP A 95 13.45 9.05 -8.53
C ASP A 95 13.86 8.10 -7.40
N TYR A 96 14.74 8.56 -6.51
CA TYR A 96 15.02 7.86 -5.26
C TYR A 96 13.87 8.03 -4.28
N ILE A 97 13.58 6.96 -3.52
CA ILE A 97 12.58 6.98 -2.44
C ILE A 97 13.25 6.66 -1.11
N ALA A 98 12.98 7.48 -0.09
CA ALA A 98 13.21 7.08 1.29
C ALA A 98 11.98 6.36 1.84
N PHE A 99 12.16 5.26 2.56
CA PHE A 99 11.08 4.53 3.22
C PHE A 99 11.30 4.42 4.74
N ASN A 100 10.21 4.29 5.49
CA ASN A 100 10.20 4.06 6.93
C ASN A 100 9.07 3.12 7.33
N ILE A 101 9.41 2.05 8.05
CA ILE A 101 8.49 1.04 8.55
C ILE A 101 8.11 1.36 10.00
N LYS A 102 6.82 1.62 10.23
CA LYS A 102 6.25 1.83 11.57
C LYS A 102 5.29 0.69 11.91
N THR A 103 5.43 0.16 13.12
CA THR A 103 4.56 -0.89 13.67
C THR A 103 4.67 -0.88 15.20
N ASN A 104 3.97 -1.77 15.89
CA ASN A 104 4.10 -1.99 17.31
C ASN A 104 5.49 -2.56 17.66
N ARG A 105 6.43 -1.66 17.97
CA ARG A 105 7.83 -2.00 18.29
C ARG A 105 8.05 -2.90 19.51
N THR A 106 7.02 -3.05 20.35
CA THR A 106 7.10 -3.98 21.50
C THR A 106 6.99 -5.44 21.05
N LYS A 107 6.25 -5.70 19.97
CA LYS A 107 5.99 -7.04 19.43
C LYS A 107 6.78 -7.34 18.17
N TYR A 108 7.01 -6.35 17.32
CA TYR A 108 7.63 -6.53 16.02
C TYR A 108 8.91 -5.72 15.87
N TYR A 109 9.83 -6.22 15.06
CA TYR A 109 10.93 -5.42 14.53
C TYR A 109 11.08 -5.69 13.04
N ALA A 110 11.50 -4.66 12.30
CA ALA A 110 11.70 -4.73 10.85
C ALA A 110 13.17 -4.47 10.52
N GLU A 111 13.71 -5.19 9.54
CA GLU A 111 15.10 -5.06 9.11
C GLU A 111 15.20 -5.13 7.56
N PRO A 112 15.67 -4.06 6.90
CA PRO A 112 15.85 -2.71 7.45
C PRO A 112 14.51 -2.05 7.79
N ASN A 113 14.43 -1.27 8.87
CA ASN A 113 13.22 -0.49 9.19
C ASN A 113 13.17 0.86 8.46
N ILE A 114 14.32 1.41 8.07
CA ILE A 114 14.46 2.68 7.34
C ILE A 114 15.50 2.48 6.25
N GLY A 115 15.34 3.16 5.11
CA GLY A 115 16.37 3.18 4.10
C GLY A 115 15.99 3.95 2.84
N ILE A 116 16.84 3.84 1.83
CA ILE A 116 16.65 4.44 0.52
C ILE A 116 16.57 3.35 -0.55
N MET A 117 15.71 3.58 -1.54
CA MET A 117 15.53 2.76 -2.72
C MET A 117 15.88 3.57 -3.98
N PRO A 118 16.79 3.07 -4.82
CA PRO A 118 17.01 3.64 -6.15
C PRO A 118 15.75 3.62 -7.02
N PRO A 119 15.72 4.41 -8.09
CA PRO A 119 14.70 4.34 -9.14
C PRO A 119 14.46 2.90 -9.62
N CYS A 120 13.21 2.55 -9.92
CA CYS A 120 12.82 1.27 -10.51
C CYS A 120 13.37 0.01 -9.78
N SER A 121 13.62 0.10 -8.47
CA SER A 121 14.26 -0.97 -7.70
C SER A 121 13.31 -1.71 -6.75
N LYS A 122 13.77 -2.85 -6.24
CA LYS A 122 13.08 -3.65 -5.23
C LYS A 122 13.92 -3.77 -3.97
N ARG A 123 13.25 -3.83 -2.82
CA ARG A 123 13.90 -4.08 -1.52
C ARG A 123 13.05 -5.03 -0.70
N TYR A 124 13.70 -6.01 -0.09
CA TYR A 124 13.08 -6.95 0.83
C TYR A 124 13.33 -6.51 2.27
N ILE A 125 12.27 -6.52 3.06
CA ILE A 125 12.25 -6.20 4.48
C ILE A 125 11.87 -7.47 5.23
N SER A 126 12.69 -7.87 6.19
CA SER A 126 12.32 -8.91 7.15
C SER A 126 11.51 -8.27 8.27
N VAL A 127 10.30 -8.77 8.52
CA VAL A 127 9.47 -8.33 9.65
C VAL A 127 9.31 -9.51 10.59
N THR A 128 9.80 -9.38 11.82
CA THR A 128 9.80 -10.44 12.82
C THR A 128 8.86 -10.09 13.97
N LEU A 129 7.90 -10.97 14.23
CA LEU A 129 7.14 -11.04 15.46
C LEU A 129 8.01 -11.74 16.52
N ARG A 130 8.27 -11.06 17.63
CA ARG A 130 8.98 -11.61 18.78
C ARG A 130 8.17 -12.72 19.43
N ALA A 131 8.86 -13.70 20.00
CA ALA A 131 8.32 -14.75 20.83
C ALA A 131 7.28 -14.19 21.82
N GLN A 132 6.02 -14.64 21.68
CA GLN A 132 4.93 -14.28 22.58
C GLN A 132 4.77 -15.37 23.65
N GLU A 133 4.62 -14.96 24.91
CA GLU A 133 4.42 -15.87 26.04
C GLU A 133 3.00 -16.45 26.12
N THR A 134 2.02 -15.69 25.64
CA THR A 134 0.61 -16.07 25.64
C THR A 134 0.01 -15.93 24.24
N ALA A 135 -0.98 -16.77 23.94
CA ALA A 135 -1.70 -16.68 22.70
C ALA A 135 -2.72 -15.53 22.78
N PRO A 136 -2.88 -14.73 21.72
CA PRO A 136 -3.92 -13.72 21.69
C PRO A 136 -5.31 -14.38 21.71
N PRO A 137 -6.31 -13.77 22.36
CA PRO A 137 -7.67 -14.29 22.38
C PRO A 137 -8.19 -14.51 20.97
N ASN A 138 -8.69 -15.72 20.70
CA ASN A 138 -9.22 -16.13 19.39
C ASN A 138 -8.26 -15.89 18.21
N MET A 139 -6.94 -15.86 18.45
CA MET A 139 -5.91 -15.50 17.47
C MET A 139 -6.11 -14.13 16.79
N GLN A 140 -6.86 -13.22 17.42
CA GLN A 140 -7.12 -11.91 16.85
C GLN A 140 -5.92 -10.97 16.98
N CYS A 141 -5.60 -10.28 15.88
CA CYS A 141 -4.59 -9.24 15.82
C CYS A 141 -5.21 -8.00 15.16
N HIS A 142 -4.96 -6.83 15.76
CA HIS A 142 -5.36 -5.53 15.22
C HIS A 142 -4.15 -4.62 14.97
N ASP A 143 -2.95 -5.19 15.05
CA ASP A 143 -1.73 -4.45 14.74
C ASP A 143 -1.66 -4.21 13.22
N VAL A 144 -1.08 -3.08 12.85
CA VAL A 144 -0.92 -2.64 11.46
C VAL A 144 0.54 -2.28 11.24
N LEU A 145 1.09 -2.71 10.10
CA LEU A 145 2.37 -2.24 9.60
C LEU A 145 2.12 -1.06 8.64
N LEU A 146 2.74 0.07 8.92
CA LEU A 146 2.69 1.27 8.10
C LEU A 146 4.01 1.44 7.38
N VAL A 147 3.97 1.45 6.05
CA VAL A 147 5.11 1.81 5.19
C VAL A 147 4.94 3.27 4.79
N GLN A 148 5.86 4.13 5.19
CA GLN A 148 5.87 5.54 4.77
C GLN A 148 6.94 5.74 3.71
N SER A 149 6.65 6.55 2.69
CA SER A 149 7.57 6.86 1.61
C SER A 149 7.54 8.31 1.19
N VAL A 150 8.69 8.80 0.72
CA VAL A 150 8.84 10.14 0.14
C VAL A 150 9.92 10.13 -0.93
N ASN A 151 9.69 10.88 -2.03
CA ASN A 151 10.71 11.11 -3.04
C ASN A 151 11.83 11.98 -2.45
N VAL A 152 13.08 11.59 -2.74
CA VAL A 152 14.28 12.29 -2.30
C VAL A 152 15.19 12.59 -3.48
N SER A 153 15.96 13.67 -3.38
CA SER A 153 16.93 14.04 -4.40
C SER A 153 18.13 13.08 -4.42
N GLU A 154 18.71 12.90 -5.60
CA GLU A 154 19.97 12.18 -5.79
C GLU A 154 21.08 12.81 -4.91
N GLY A 155 21.73 12.00 -4.07
CA GLY A 155 22.78 12.44 -3.15
C GLY A 155 22.46 12.33 -1.65
N LEU A 156 21.22 12.03 -1.27
CA LEU A 156 20.89 11.61 0.10
C LEU A 156 21.46 10.20 0.36
N THR A 157 22.36 10.09 1.34
CA THR A 157 22.89 8.79 1.78
C THR A 157 21.98 8.15 2.81
N SER A 158 22.08 6.82 2.97
CA SER A 158 21.30 6.07 3.96
C SER A 158 21.51 6.59 5.39
N ASP A 159 22.65 7.19 5.69
CA ASP A 159 23.00 7.70 7.03
C ASP A 159 22.20 8.95 7.42
N ASN A 160 21.73 9.71 6.42
CA ASN A 160 20.97 10.95 6.64
C ASN A 160 19.47 10.69 6.78
N VAL A 161 19.00 9.49 6.44
CA VAL A 161 17.58 9.12 6.52
C VAL A 161 17.31 8.49 7.88
N THR A 162 16.78 9.30 8.79
CA THR A 162 16.48 8.92 10.17
C THR A 162 14.98 9.01 10.45
N GLU A 163 14.54 8.56 11.62
CA GLU A 163 13.15 8.80 12.05
C GLU A 163 12.81 10.28 12.15
N ASP A 164 13.78 11.10 12.58
CA ASP A 164 13.59 12.54 12.73
C ASP A 164 13.48 13.24 11.38
N PHE A 165 14.21 12.77 10.36
CA PHE A 165 13.99 13.19 8.97
C PHE A 165 12.51 12.98 8.56
N PHE A 166 11.95 11.80 8.82
CA PHE A 166 10.54 11.54 8.50
C PHE A 166 9.57 12.40 9.32
N LYS A 167 9.88 12.71 10.58
CA LYS A 167 9.05 13.64 11.39
C LYS A 167 9.09 15.06 10.84
N GLN A 168 10.25 15.55 10.40
CA GLN A 168 10.40 16.87 9.80
C GLN A 168 9.68 16.94 8.46
N VAL A 169 9.86 15.93 7.60
CA VAL A 169 9.21 15.87 6.28
C VAL A 169 7.69 15.85 6.40
N MET A 170 7.11 15.23 7.43
CA MET A 170 5.65 15.27 7.69
C MET A 170 5.10 16.69 7.91
N VAL A 171 5.93 17.62 8.38
CA VAL A 171 5.50 19.02 8.60
C VAL A 171 5.44 19.78 7.27
N ASP A 172 6.36 19.48 6.36
CA ASP A 172 6.59 20.27 5.15
C ASP A 172 6.06 19.63 3.86
N LYS A 173 5.82 18.32 3.86
CA LYS A 173 5.44 17.54 2.67
C LYS A 173 4.42 16.45 2.99
N VAL A 174 3.62 16.10 1.97
CA VAL A 174 2.74 14.93 2.01
C VAL A 174 3.60 13.67 1.84
N LEU A 175 3.51 12.76 2.82
CA LEU A 175 4.09 11.42 2.72
C LEU A 175 3.09 10.47 2.05
N ASP A 176 3.59 9.64 1.14
CA ASP A 176 2.84 8.47 0.70
C ASP A 176 2.90 7.40 1.80
N ALA A 177 1.79 6.69 2.03
CA ALA A 177 1.73 5.73 3.12
C ALA A 177 0.82 4.54 2.81
N VAL A 178 1.38 3.33 2.93
CA VAL A 178 0.65 2.07 2.79
C VAL A 178 0.40 1.47 4.17
N LYS A 179 -0.86 1.19 4.48
CA LYS A 179 -1.30 0.50 5.70
C LYS A 179 -1.53 -0.97 5.39
N LEU A 180 -0.79 -1.86 6.04
CA LEU A 180 -0.90 -3.30 5.87
C LEU A 180 -1.34 -3.95 7.21
N PRO A 181 -2.58 -4.45 7.31
CA PRO A 181 -3.04 -5.21 8.46
C PRO A 181 -2.15 -6.43 8.73
N ILE A 182 -1.95 -6.76 10.01
CA ILE A 182 -1.24 -7.98 10.42
C ILE A 182 -2.24 -9.03 10.87
N VAL A 183 -2.12 -10.24 10.34
CA VAL A 183 -3.00 -11.37 10.67
C VAL A 183 -2.16 -12.54 11.21
N TYR A 184 -2.64 -13.14 12.30
CA TYR A 184 -2.08 -14.37 12.84
C TYR A 184 -2.83 -15.57 12.28
N ILE A 185 -2.09 -16.53 11.74
CA ILE A 185 -2.62 -17.79 11.21
C ILE A 185 -2.06 -18.95 12.01
N THR A 186 -2.85 -20.02 12.14
CA THR A 186 -2.41 -21.30 12.72
C THR A 186 -2.13 -22.31 11.63
N ARG A 187 -1.37 -23.38 11.93
CA ARG A 187 -1.07 -24.45 10.96
C ARG A 187 -2.32 -25.19 10.48
N ASP A 188 -3.40 -25.17 11.24
CA ASP A 188 -4.62 -25.90 10.92
C ASP A 188 -5.38 -25.30 9.71
N HIS A 189 -5.10 -24.05 9.34
CA HIS A 189 -5.66 -23.37 8.16
C HIS A 189 -4.86 -23.59 6.87
N LEU A 190 -3.79 -24.41 6.89
CA LEU A 190 -2.96 -24.72 5.71
C LEU A 190 -3.34 -26.05 5.03
N SER A 191 -4.47 -26.66 5.40
CA SER A 191 -5.00 -27.85 4.73
C SER A 191 -5.86 -27.45 3.51
N CYS A 192 -5.22 -27.39 2.34
CA CYS A 192 -5.92 -27.56 1.05
C CYS A 192 -6.25 -29.04 0.82
#